data_AF-A0A662LFF1-F1
#
_entry.id   AF-A0A662LFF1-F1
#
_cell.length_a   1.000
_cell.length_b   1.000
_cell.length_c   1.000
_cell.angle_alpha   90.00
_cell.angle_beta   90.00
_cell.angle_gamma   90.00
#
_symmetry.space_group_name_H-M   'P 1'
#
loop_
_entity.id
_entity.type
_entity.pdbx_description
1 polymer ?
#
loop_
_entity_poly.entity_id
_entity_poly.type
_entity_poly.pdbx_seq_one_letter_code
_entity_poly.pdbx_strand_id
1 'polypeptide(L)'
;MRVLRIEELNFKTIIEGLDKEKSLILIPLGPLEAHGPHLPIGTDVMVSRRICEEVASNLSKEGITTLIYPPQIIGYCAYTKDFPGSISVDARTLSKVSYDMLESLARQGFKHIMIVSFHLGTCGKGRNLDHATPPSGTG
;
A
#
# COMPACT_ATOMS: atom_id res chain seq x y z
N MET A 1 15.34 5.97 18.22
CA MET A 1 13.99 5.39 18.07
C MET A 1 14.04 4.18 17.13
N ARG A 2 12.96 3.42 16.95
CA ARG A 2 12.97 2.11 16.25
C ARG A 2 12.14 2.16 14.96
N VAL A 3 12.69 1.58 13.89
CA VAL A 3 11.93 1.11 12.72
C VAL A 3 11.55 -0.34 12.99
N LEU A 4 10.27 -0.66 12.94
CA LEU A 4 9.74 -1.98 13.25
C LEU A 4 8.94 -2.52 12.07
N ARG A 5 9.03 -3.82 11.80
CA ARG A 5 8.11 -4.53 10.91
C ARG A 5 7.01 -5.14 11.76
N ILE A 6 5.76 -4.75 11.52
CA ILE A 6 4.66 -5.13 12.42
C ILE A 6 4.41 -6.65 12.40
N GLU A 7 4.68 -7.32 11.28
CA GLU A 7 4.54 -8.76 11.09
C GLU A 7 5.58 -9.60 11.88
N GLU A 8 6.65 -8.96 12.35
CA GLU A 8 7.68 -9.60 13.19
C GLU A 8 7.39 -9.43 14.69
N LEU A 9 6.35 -8.67 15.04
CA LEU A 9 5.96 -8.41 16.43
C LEU A 9 4.86 -9.39 16.87
N ASN A 10 4.90 -9.78 18.15
CA ASN A 10 3.77 -10.44 18.78
C ASN A 10 2.80 -9.40 19.38
N PHE A 11 1.57 -9.82 19.68
CA PHE A 11 0.52 -8.93 20.20
C PHE A 11 0.91 -8.27 21.53
N LYS A 12 1.70 -8.94 22.38
CA LYS A 12 2.13 -8.40 23.68
C LYS A 12 3.07 -7.20 23.49
N THR A 13 4.02 -7.31 22.56
CA THR A 13 4.90 -6.20 22.18
C THR A 13 4.11 -5.00 21.67
N ILE A 14 3.04 -5.22 20.91
CA ILE A 14 2.18 -4.15 20.39
C ILE A 14 1.36 -3.47 21.50
N ILE A 15 0.90 -4.23 22.50
CA ILE A 15 0.13 -3.70 23.62
C ILE A 15 1.01 -2.91 24.60
N GLU A 16 2.15 -3.48 24.99
CA GLU A 16 2.96 -2.99 26.10
C GLU A 16 4.15 -2.13 25.65
N GLY A 17 4.64 -2.33 24.42
CA GLY A 17 5.92 -1.81 23.96
C GLY A 17 5.84 -0.58 23.05
N LEU A 18 4.65 -0.09 22.72
CA LEU A 18 4.45 1.00 21.76
C LEU A 18 3.57 2.11 22.36
N ASP A 19 4.05 3.35 22.24
CA ASP A 19 3.22 4.54 22.40
C ASP A 19 2.39 4.73 21.11
N LYS A 20 1.15 4.23 21.12
CA LYS A 20 0.28 4.21 19.94
C LYS A 20 -0.17 5.60 19.48
N GLU A 21 -0.13 6.59 20.38
CA GLU A 21 -0.48 7.97 20.05
C GLU A 21 0.64 8.67 19.30
N LYS A 22 1.90 8.25 19.49
CA LYS A 22 3.08 8.86 18.84
C LYS A 22 3.70 8.01 17.74
N SER A 23 3.34 6.74 17.65
CA SER A 23 3.87 5.83 16.63
C SER A 23 3.13 6.02 15.29
N LEU A 24 3.89 6.06 14.19
CA LEU A 24 3.36 6.11 12.83
C LEU A 24 3.34 4.72 12.21
N ILE A 25 2.21 4.30 11.65
CA ILE A 25 2.11 3.11 10.81
C ILE A 25 2.17 3.52 9.33
N LEU A 26 3.10 2.94 8.58
CA LEU A 26 3.21 3.07 7.13
C LEU A 26 2.73 1.78 6.47
N ILE A 27 1.73 1.88 5.59
CA ILE A 27 1.16 0.75 4.85
C ILE A 27 1.53 0.90 3.37
N PRO A 28 2.52 0.14 2.87
CA PRO A 28 2.81 0.11 1.45
C PRO A 28 1.65 -0.55 0.70
N LEU A 29 1.13 0.08 -0.36
CA LEU A 29 -0.01 -0.43 -1.12
C LEU A 29 0.17 -0.21 -2.63
N GLY A 30 -0.06 -1.25 -3.40
CA GLY A 30 -0.07 -1.18 -4.87
C GLY A 30 -0.53 -2.49 -5.50
N PRO A 31 -0.99 -2.48 -6.75
CA PRO A 31 -1.34 -3.70 -7.46
C PRO A 31 -0.10 -4.43 -8.00
N LEU A 32 -0.35 -5.61 -8.60
CA LEU A 32 0.48 -6.07 -9.70
C LEU A 32 -0.11 -5.47 -10.99
N GLU A 33 0.70 -4.72 -11.73
CA GLU A 33 0.29 -4.00 -12.93
C GLU A 33 1.36 -4.13 -14.03
N ALA A 34 0.93 -4.37 -15.26
CA ALA A 34 1.81 -4.34 -16.41
C ALA A 34 2.43 -2.94 -16.64
N HIS A 35 3.76 -2.83 -16.54
CA HIS A 35 4.52 -1.61 -16.82
C HIS A 35 5.34 -1.72 -18.13
N GLY A 36 4.75 -2.33 -19.16
CA GLY A 36 5.44 -2.64 -20.41
C GLY A 36 6.53 -3.71 -20.26
N PRO A 37 7.32 -3.98 -21.31
CA PRO A 37 8.24 -5.13 -21.35
C PRO A 37 9.54 -4.95 -20.55
N HIS A 38 9.79 -3.75 -20.03
CA HIS A 38 11.08 -3.37 -19.43
C HIS A 38 11.03 -3.30 -17.89
N LEU A 39 9.83 -3.28 -17.29
CA LEU A 39 9.65 -3.19 -15.85
C LEU A 39 8.90 -4.41 -15.30
N PRO A 40 9.22 -4.85 -14.06
CA PRO A 40 8.44 -5.88 -13.39
C PRO A 40 7.02 -5.42 -13.08
N ILE A 41 6.08 -6.37 -13.04
CA ILE A 41 4.68 -6.09 -12.71
C ILE A 41 4.47 -5.63 -11.25
N GLY A 42 5.47 -5.83 -10.39
CA GLY A 42 5.41 -5.42 -8.98
C GLY A 42 6.02 -4.04 -8.71
N THR A 43 6.28 -3.23 -9.73
CA THR A 43 6.97 -1.93 -9.60
C THR A 43 6.33 -1.06 -8.52
N ASP A 44 5.00 -0.91 -8.56
CA ASP A 44 4.25 -0.10 -7.60
C ASP A 44 4.49 -0.52 -6.15
N VAL A 45 4.40 -1.82 -5.88
CA VAL A 45 4.56 -2.38 -4.52
C VAL A 45 6.01 -2.25 -4.06
N MET A 46 6.97 -2.55 -4.93
CA MET A 46 8.40 -2.47 -4.61
C MET A 46 8.82 -1.03 -4.27
N VAL A 47 8.39 -0.07 -5.08
CA VAL A 47 8.70 1.35 -4.86
C VAL A 47 7.98 1.87 -3.61
N SER A 48 6.69 1.54 -3.42
CA SER A 48 5.93 1.93 -2.22
C SER A 48 6.60 1.42 -0.95
N ARG A 49 7.06 0.17 -0.94
CA ARG A 49 7.81 -0.41 0.18
C ARG A 49 9.11 0.36 0.42
N ARG A 50 9.87 0.63 -0.63
CA ARG A 50 11.15 1.35 -0.49
C ARG A 50 10.96 2.76 0.05
N ILE A 51 9.92 3.47 -0.38
CA ILE A 51 9.54 4.78 0.17
C ILE A 51 9.25 4.66 1.66
N CYS A 52 8.47 3.65 2.09
CA CYS A 52 8.18 3.45 3.52
C CYS A 52 9.46 3.20 4.34
N GLU A 53 10.38 2.37 3.83
CA GLU A 53 11.65 2.07 4.48
C GLU A 53 12.54 3.33 4.62
N GLU A 54 12.60 4.17 3.57
CA GLU A 54 13.35 5.42 3.58
C GLU A 54 12.75 6.46 4.52
N VAL A 55 11.42 6.65 4.48
CA VAL A 55 10.70 7.54 5.40
C VAL A 55 10.90 7.11 6.84
N ALA A 56 10.71 5.83 7.15
CA ALA A 56 10.92 5.30 8.49
C ALA A 56 12.35 5.52 9.00
N SER A 57 13.34 5.32 8.12
CA SER A 57 14.76 5.57 8.44
C SER A 57 15.02 7.03 8.81
N ASN A 58 14.46 7.98 8.04
CA ASN A 58 14.64 9.40 8.30
C ASN A 58 13.90 9.86 9.56
N LEU A 59 12.65 9.43 9.74
CA LEU A 59 11.86 9.73 10.94
C LEU A 59 12.46 9.13 12.22
N SER A 60 13.13 7.98 12.12
CA SER A 60 13.84 7.39 13.26
C SER A 60 15.00 8.27 13.76
N LYS A 61 15.65 9.03 12.87
CA LYS A 61 16.71 10.01 13.23
C LYS A 61 16.11 11.20 13.99
N GLU A 62 14.86 11.56 13.69
CA GLU A 62 14.09 12.61 14.38
C GLU A 62 13.43 12.12 15.68
N GLY A 63 13.61 10.85 16.04
CA GLY A 63 13.03 10.30 17.25
C GLY A 63 11.55 9.95 17.10
N ILE A 64 11.10 9.51 15.92
CA ILE A 64 9.73 9.04 15.66
C ILE A 64 9.72 7.51 15.47
N THR A 65 8.81 6.79 16.16
CA THR A 65 8.70 5.33 16.06
C THR A 65 7.83 5.04 14.86
N THR A 66 8.36 4.24 13.95
CA THR A 66 7.63 3.88 12.73
C THR A 66 7.46 2.37 12.64
N LEU A 67 6.23 1.94 12.38
CA LEU A 67 5.90 0.56 12.05
C LEU A 67 5.62 0.47 10.55
N ILE A 68 6.35 -0.40 9.87
CA ILE A 68 6.12 -0.74 8.47
C ILE A 68 5.19 -1.96 8.45
N TYR A 69 4.07 -1.81 7.76
CA TYR A 69 3.12 -2.89 7.50
C TYR A 69 3.62 -3.76 6.33
N PRO A 70 3.26 -5.05 6.26
CA PRO A 70 3.49 -5.85 5.07
C PRO A 70 2.89 -5.14 3.84
N PRO A 71 3.59 -5.15 2.68
CA PRO A 71 3.04 -4.57 1.47
C PRO A 71 1.70 -5.22 1.10
N GLN A 72 0.69 -4.39 0.84
CA GLN A 72 -0.63 -4.83 0.41
C GLN A 72 -0.68 -4.85 -1.12
N ILE A 73 -0.73 -6.05 -1.68
CA ILE A 73 -0.76 -6.30 -3.13
C ILE A 73 -2.21 -6.21 -3.62
N ILE A 74 -2.80 -5.02 -3.48
CA ILE A 74 -4.15 -4.69 -3.94
C ILE A 74 -4.12 -3.29 -4.58
N GLY A 75 -4.85 -3.12 -5.67
CA GLY A 75 -4.95 -1.84 -6.34
C GLY A 75 -5.95 -1.87 -7.49
N TYR A 76 -6.30 -0.69 -7.98
CA TYR A 76 -7.21 -0.53 -9.11
C TYR A 76 -6.40 -0.17 -10.36
N CYS A 77 -6.32 -1.09 -11.31
CA CYS A 77 -5.59 -0.91 -12.57
C CYS A 77 -6.59 -0.53 -13.67
N ALA A 78 -6.74 0.76 -13.96
CA ALA A 78 -7.76 1.24 -14.89
C ALA A 78 -7.52 0.80 -16.35
N TYR A 79 -6.25 0.80 -16.78
CA TYR A 79 -5.88 0.62 -18.19
C TYR A 79 -5.25 -0.74 -18.51
N THR A 80 -4.78 -1.44 -17.49
CA THR A 80 -3.96 -2.63 -17.63
C THR A 80 -4.61 -3.89 -17.03
N LYS A 81 -5.88 -3.79 -16.57
CA LYS A 81 -6.60 -4.89 -15.91
C LYS A 81 -6.65 -6.18 -16.72
N ASP A 82 -6.63 -6.09 -18.05
CA ASP A 82 -6.75 -7.23 -18.96
C ASP A 82 -5.36 -7.72 -19.46
N PHE A 83 -4.27 -7.11 -19.00
CA PHE A 83 -2.92 -7.59 -19.30
C PHE A 83 -2.54 -8.78 -18.42
N PRO A 84 -1.87 -9.82 -18.97
CA PRO A 84 -1.45 -10.98 -18.18
C PRO A 84 -0.57 -10.59 -16.98
N GLY A 85 -0.94 -11.08 -15.80
CA GLY A 85 -0.23 -10.81 -14.54
C GLY A 85 -0.74 -9.56 -13.80
N SER A 86 -1.48 -8.66 -14.46
CA SER A 86 -2.16 -7.57 -13.76
C SER A 86 -3.30 -8.11 -12.91
N ILE A 87 -3.40 -7.65 -11.67
CA ILE A 87 -4.51 -7.97 -10.77
C ILE A 87 -5.13 -6.65 -10.31
N SER A 88 -6.36 -6.42 -10.76
CA SER A 88 -7.13 -5.21 -10.46
C SER A 88 -8.33 -5.55 -9.57
N VAL A 89 -8.50 -4.80 -8.49
CA VAL A 89 -9.71 -4.84 -7.65
C VAL A 89 -10.60 -3.64 -7.96
N ASP A 90 -11.92 -3.80 -7.87
CA ASP A 90 -12.87 -2.69 -8.02
C ASP A 90 -12.53 -1.54 -7.06
N ALA A 91 -12.61 -0.30 -7.53
CA ALA A 91 -12.23 0.87 -6.75
C ALA A 91 -13.02 1.02 -5.44
N ARG A 92 -14.30 0.61 -5.39
CA ARG A 92 -15.10 0.62 -4.15
C ARG A 92 -14.64 -0.46 -3.20
N THR A 93 -14.25 -1.63 -3.72
CA THR A 93 -13.67 -2.71 -2.91
C THR A 93 -12.34 -2.26 -2.31
N LEU A 94 -11.46 -1.65 -3.12
CA LEU A 94 -10.19 -1.10 -2.64
C LEU A 94 -10.41 -0.06 -1.53
N SER A 95 -11.34 0.87 -1.74
CA SER A 95 -11.68 1.89 -0.75
C SER A 95 -12.22 1.26 0.54
N LYS A 96 -13.12 0.27 0.43
CA LYS A 96 -13.68 -0.41 1.59
C LYS A 96 -12.64 -1.20 2.37
N VAL A 97 -11.81 -2.00 1.71
CA VAL A 97 -10.74 -2.75 2.36
C VAL A 97 -9.75 -1.80 3.05
N SER A 98 -9.35 -0.72 2.37
CA SER A 98 -8.47 0.30 2.95
C SER A 98 -9.10 0.93 4.20
N TYR A 99 -10.38 1.28 4.14
CA TYR A 99 -11.11 1.81 5.30
C TYR A 99 -11.14 0.80 6.46
N ASP A 100 -11.54 -0.44 6.20
CA ASP A 100 -11.67 -1.48 7.22
C ASP A 100 -10.30 -1.77 7.90
N MET A 101 -9.19 -1.70 7.14
CA MET A 101 -7.83 -1.79 7.68
C MET A 101 -7.49 -0.62 8.60
N LEU A 102 -7.73 0.61 8.14
CA LEU A 102 -7.45 1.84 8.90
C LEU A 102 -8.29 1.91 10.17
N GLU A 103 -9.59 1.59 10.08
CA GLU A 103 -10.51 1.53 11.22
C GLU A 103 -10.05 0.49 12.24
N SER A 104 -9.66 -0.71 11.78
CA SER A 104 -9.17 -1.77 12.67
C SER A 104 -7.94 -1.34 13.46
N LEU A 105 -6.99 -0.63 12.84
CA LEU A 105 -5.80 -0.08 13.51
C LEU A 105 -6.17 1.09 14.44
N ALA A 106 -7.08 1.97 14.02
CA ALA A 106 -7.55 3.08 14.83
C ALA A 106 -8.25 2.60 16.12
N ARG A 107 -9.08 1.55 16.04
CA ARG A 107 -9.71 0.92 17.22
C ARG A 107 -8.70 0.35 18.22
N GLN A 108 -7.51 -0.01 17.76
CA GLN A 108 -6.43 -0.48 18.64
C GLN A 108 -5.69 0.65 19.35
N GLY A 109 -5.99 1.92 19.01
CA GLY A 109 -5.44 3.12 19.64
C GLY A 109 -4.41 3.88 18.79
N PHE A 110 -4.08 3.41 17.58
CA PHE A 110 -3.14 4.12 16.70
C PHE A 110 -3.77 5.41 16.15
N LYS A 111 -3.05 6.53 16.28
CA LYS A 111 -3.52 7.86 15.82
C LYS A 111 -2.94 8.27 14.47
N HIS A 112 -1.77 7.75 14.13
CA HIS A 112 -1.04 8.12 12.92
C HIS A 112 -0.86 6.89 12.03
N ILE A 113 -1.64 6.82 10.95
CA ILE A 113 -1.61 5.72 9.99
C ILE A 113 -1.62 6.34 8.58
N MET A 114 -0.70 5.90 7.73
CA MET A 114 -0.54 6.41 6.37
C MET A 114 -0.44 5.24 5.38
N ILE A 115 -1.32 5.26 4.38
CA ILE A 115 -1.17 4.41 3.20
C ILE A 115 -0.21 5.11 2.23
N VAL A 116 0.81 4.40 1.78
CA VAL A 116 1.82 4.88 0.84
C VAL A 116 1.68 4.07 -0.43
N SER A 117 1.36 4.74 -1.53
CA SER A 117 1.14 4.10 -2.83
C SER A 117 1.86 4.85 -3.93
N PHE A 118 2.68 4.14 -4.69
CA PHE A 118 3.32 4.57 -5.93
C PHE A 118 2.50 4.11 -7.16
N HIS A 119 1.17 4.13 -7.06
CA HIS A 119 0.27 3.80 -8.17
C HIS A 119 -0.65 4.96 -8.48
N LEU A 120 -0.74 5.34 -9.75
CA LEU A 120 -1.56 6.48 -10.17
C LEU A 120 -3.07 6.20 -10.08
N GLY A 121 -3.49 4.93 -9.97
CA GLY A 121 -4.90 4.51 -9.88
C GLY A 121 -5.51 4.51 -8.48
N THR A 122 -4.72 4.73 -7.41
CA THR A 122 -5.14 4.53 -6.02
C THR A 122 -6.05 5.64 -5.47
N CYS A 123 -5.95 6.87 -5.99
CA CYS A 123 -6.70 8.02 -5.49
C CYS A 123 -7.59 8.63 -6.58
N GLY A 124 -8.84 8.14 -6.67
CA GLY A 124 -9.98 8.87 -7.21
C GLY A 124 -9.92 9.28 -8.69
N LYS A 125 -10.32 8.37 -9.58
CA LYS A 125 -11.22 8.72 -10.70
C LYS A 125 -12.32 7.65 -10.81
N GLY A 126 -13.29 7.72 -9.91
CA GLY A 126 -14.62 7.12 -10.09
C GLY A 126 -15.43 7.88 -11.15
N ARG A 127 -14.89 8.01 -12.36
CA ARG A 127 -15.65 8.46 -13.53
C ARG A 127 -15.40 7.46 -14.64
N ASN A 128 -16.47 6.80 -15.06
CA ASN A 128 -16.59 5.88 -16.18
C ASN A 128 -15.51 6.14 -17.25
N LEU A 129 -14.54 5.23 -17.32
CA LEU A 129 -13.70 5.06 -18.50
C LEU A 129 -13.88 3.61 -18.94
N ASP A 130 -15.06 3.35 -19.48
CA ASP A 130 -15.21 2.28 -20.46
C ASP A 130 -14.28 2.61 -21.63
N HIS A 131 -13.69 1.59 -22.26
CA HIS A 131 -12.81 1.65 -23.44
C HIS A 131 -11.29 1.76 -23.17
N ALA A 132 -10.73 0.70 -22.60
CA ALA A 132 -9.38 0.26 -22.98
C ALA A 132 -9.50 -1.18 -23.52
N THR A 133 -9.66 -1.31 -24.83
CA THR A 133 -9.58 -2.60 -25.53
C THR A 133 -8.10 -3.03 -25.55
N PRO A 134 -7.75 -4.28 -25.20
CA PRO A 134 -6.38 -4.76 -25.38
C PRO A 134 -5.99 -4.67 -26.86
N PRO A 135 -4.71 -4.39 -27.20
CA PRO A 135 -4.26 -4.45 -28.57
C PRO A 135 -4.52 -5.87 -29.08
N SER A 136 -5.36 -5.97 -30.12
CA SER A 136 -5.59 -7.21 -30.85
C SER A 136 -4.25 -7.70 -31.37
N GLY A 137 -3.74 -8.79 -30.79
CA GLY A 137 -2.58 -9.48 -31.32
C GLY A 137 -2.90 -9.96 -32.73
N THR A 138 -2.26 -9.36 -33.72
CA THR A 138 -2.18 -9.92 -35.07
C THR A 138 -0.96 -10.82 -35.13
N GLY A 139 -1.22 -12.09 -35.44
CA GLY A 139 -0.43 -12.97 -36.31
C GLY A 139 1.05 -13.15 -36.02
#